data_AF-A0A7Y5DDV3-F1
#
_entry.id   AF-A0A7Y5DDV3-F1
#
_cell.length_a   1.000
_cell.length_b   1.000
_cell.length_c   1.000
_cell.angle_alpha   90.00
_cell.angle_beta   90.00
_cell.angle_gamma   90.00
#
_symmetry.space_group_name_H-M   'P 1'
#
loop_
_entity.id
_entity.type
_entity.pdbx_description
1 polymer ?
#
loop_
_entity_poly.entity_id
_entity_poly.type
_entity_poly.pdbx_seq_one_letter_code
_entity_poly.pdbx_strand_id
1 'polypeptide(L)'
;MQKITDIHQGDLLTFRAVDNKYKVLLCTSTCKVRSPQYFTFAALTYDSSDKPTITNILDYEFLGIGNTKNDYFKYSDIELNKMWTIHPETKPYYLGSYGLTIWRKDFMKFRENFEVIGNLKIVDNLDKNGNSSMNASGWTFLNQFFSGNYNLVLSNRGQKPFKLKSILVDEV
;
A
#
# COMPACT_ATOMS: atom_id res chain seq x y z
N MET A 1 -22.66 -9.77 -2.86
CA MET A 1 -21.26 -9.33 -2.63
C MET A 1 -20.67 -10.25 -1.58
N GLN A 2 -19.54 -10.90 -1.85
CA GLN A 2 -18.94 -11.81 -0.87
C GLN A 2 -18.26 -11.00 0.22
N LYS A 3 -18.56 -11.35 1.46
CA LYS A 3 -18.04 -10.67 2.64
C LYS A 3 -16.53 -10.92 2.77
N ILE A 4 -15.74 -9.86 2.88
CA ILE A 4 -14.28 -9.97 3.05
C ILE A 4 -13.99 -10.60 4.43
N THR A 5 -13.47 -11.82 4.44
CA THR A 5 -13.14 -12.56 5.67
C THR A 5 -11.68 -12.39 6.07
N ASP A 6 -10.80 -12.14 5.10
CA ASP A 6 -9.37 -11.94 5.29
C ASP A 6 -8.78 -11.07 4.16
N ILE A 7 -7.57 -10.56 4.37
CA ILE A 7 -6.80 -9.74 3.43
C ILE A 7 -5.40 -10.34 3.28
N HIS A 8 -4.90 -10.42 2.05
CA HIS A 8 -3.56 -10.89 1.71
C HIS A 8 -2.76 -9.77 1.06
N GLN A 9 -1.43 -9.89 1.14
CA GLN A 9 -0.55 -9.01 0.36
C GLN A 9 -0.89 -9.14 -1.13
N GLY A 10 -0.90 -8.01 -1.82
CA GLY A 10 -1.32 -7.92 -3.21
C GLY A 10 -2.81 -7.68 -3.42
N ASP A 11 -3.66 -7.86 -2.41
CA ASP A 11 -5.10 -7.64 -2.56
C ASP A 11 -5.40 -6.19 -2.92
N LEU A 12 -6.23 -6.02 -3.93
CA LEU A 12 -6.73 -4.75 -4.40
C LEU A 12 -8.15 -4.56 -3.90
N LEU A 13 -8.35 -3.54 -3.08
CA LEU A 13 -9.66 -3.18 -2.55
C LEU A 13 -10.13 -1.91 -3.23
N THR A 14 -11.34 -1.94 -3.78
CA THR A 14 -12.03 -0.74 -4.24
C THR A 14 -13.17 -0.38 -3.31
N PHE A 15 -13.45 0.92 -3.24
CA PHE A 15 -14.60 1.48 -2.54
C PHE A 15 -14.99 2.79 -3.22
N ARG A 16 -16.22 3.24 -3.00
CA ARG A 16 -16.69 4.55 -3.45
C ARG A 16 -16.55 5.55 -2.32
N ALA A 17 -15.80 6.63 -2.53
CA ALA A 17 -15.65 7.70 -1.56
C ALA A 17 -16.85 8.67 -1.61
N VAL A 18 -16.88 9.67 -0.72
CA VAL A 18 -18.01 10.63 -0.61
C VAL A 18 -18.17 11.55 -1.83
N ASP A 19 -17.15 11.65 -2.68
CA ASP A 19 -17.20 12.33 -3.98
C ASP A 19 -17.84 11.46 -5.09
N ASN A 20 -18.39 10.30 -4.74
CA ASN A 20 -18.95 9.29 -5.64
C ASN A 20 -17.96 8.67 -6.63
N LYS A 21 -16.66 8.86 -6.44
CA LYS A 21 -15.63 8.24 -7.26
C LYS A 21 -15.09 6.98 -6.59
N TYR A 22 -14.77 5.99 -7.41
CA TYR A 22 -14.04 4.80 -6.99
C TYR A 22 -12.59 5.15 -6.71
N LYS A 23 -12.09 4.57 -5.62
CA LYS A 23 -10.70 4.64 -5.16
C LYS A 23 -10.17 3.22 -5.02
N VAL A 24 -8.85 3.06 -4.98
CA VAL A 24 -8.21 1.75 -4.83
C VAL A 24 -7.13 1.79 -3.76
N LEU A 25 -7.14 0.77 -2.92
CA LEU A 25 -6.08 0.43 -1.97
C LEU A 25 -5.39 -0.86 -2.43
N LEU A 26 -4.06 -0.87 -2.39
CA LEU A 26 -3.26 -2.07 -2.58
C LEU A 26 -2.74 -2.54 -1.22
N CYS A 27 -3.01 -3.78 -0.80
CA CYS A 27 -2.42 -4.33 0.41
C CYS A 27 -0.94 -4.63 0.19
N THR A 28 -0.05 -3.92 0.88
CA THR A 28 1.41 -4.06 0.74
C THR A 28 2.02 -4.98 1.79
N SER A 29 1.36 -5.12 2.96
CA SER A 29 1.76 -6.09 3.97
C SER A 29 0.63 -6.46 4.92
N THR A 30 0.75 -7.62 5.56
CA THR A 30 -0.18 -8.09 6.60
C THR A 30 0.59 -8.56 7.83
N CYS A 31 0.11 -8.19 9.01
CA CYS A 31 0.60 -8.72 10.28
C CYS A 31 -0.53 -9.52 10.94
N LYS A 32 -0.46 -10.85 10.82
CA LYS A 32 -1.50 -11.77 11.33
C LYS A 32 -1.04 -12.63 12.51
N VAL A 33 0.26 -12.73 12.75
CA VAL A 33 0.85 -13.72 13.67
C VAL A 33 0.53 -13.42 15.14
N ARG A 34 0.56 -12.14 15.55
CA ARG A 34 0.28 -11.73 16.94
C ARG A 34 -0.50 -10.43 16.99
N SER A 35 -1.28 -10.26 18.05
CA SER A 35 -1.99 -9.01 18.32
C SER A 35 -0.99 -7.87 18.63
N PRO A 36 -1.24 -6.62 18.15
CA PRO A 36 -2.36 -6.23 17.29
C PRO A 36 -2.15 -6.70 15.85
N GLN A 37 -3.18 -7.34 15.29
CA GLN A 37 -3.21 -7.70 13.87
C GLN A 37 -3.60 -6.47 13.03
N TYR A 38 -2.89 -6.25 11.94
CA TYR A 38 -3.11 -5.11 11.06
C TYR A 38 -2.77 -5.43 9.61
N PHE A 39 -3.27 -4.57 8.72
CA PHE A 39 -2.99 -4.57 7.30
C PHE A 39 -2.39 -3.21 6.95
N THR A 40 -1.40 -3.19 6.06
CA THR A 40 -0.83 -1.97 5.52
C THR A 40 -1.27 -1.86 4.07
N PHE A 41 -1.81 -0.70 3.70
CA PHE A 41 -2.23 -0.43 2.34
C PHE A 41 -1.46 0.74 1.74
N ALA A 42 -1.20 0.69 0.45
CA ALA A 42 -0.81 1.84 -0.35
C ALA A 42 -2.05 2.45 -1.02
N ALA A 43 -2.12 3.78 -1.03
CA ALA A 43 -3.11 4.50 -1.82
C ALA A 43 -2.68 4.49 -3.30
N LEU A 44 -3.61 4.09 -4.19
CA LEU A 44 -3.43 4.28 -5.63
C LEU A 44 -4.03 5.62 -6.07
N THR A 45 -3.49 6.18 -7.15
CA THR A 45 -3.94 7.43 -7.77
C THR A 45 -5.26 7.28 -8.55
N TYR A 46 -5.85 6.09 -8.57
CA TYR A 46 -7.12 5.82 -9.23
C TYR A 46 -8.24 6.70 -8.65
N ASP A 47 -8.82 7.52 -9.51
CA ASP A 47 -9.89 8.45 -9.19
C ASP A 47 -10.89 8.56 -10.35
N SER A 48 -11.89 7.67 -10.40
CA SER A 48 -12.84 7.61 -11.51
C SER A 48 -14.26 7.26 -11.06
N SER A 49 -15.27 7.70 -11.83
CA SER A 49 -16.66 7.26 -11.66
C SER A 49 -16.85 5.79 -12.06
N ASP A 50 -15.99 5.27 -12.92
CA ASP A 50 -16.04 3.89 -13.39
C ASP A 50 -15.42 2.94 -12.38
N LYS A 51 -16.00 1.76 -12.24
CA LYS A 51 -15.48 0.72 -11.35
C LYS A 51 -14.14 0.21 -11.90
N PRO A 52 -13.08 0.12 -11.07
CA PRO A 52 -11.78 -0.34 -11.51
C PRO A 52 -11.79 -1.83 -11.87
N THR A 53 -10.90 -2.19 -12.80
CA THR A 53 -10.56 -3.57 -13.17
C THR A 53 -9.07 -3.78 -12.94
N ILE A 54 -8.59 -5.02 -12.83
CA ILE A 54 -7.16 -5.27 -12.69
C ILE A 54 -6.39 -4.64 -13.86
N THR A 55 -6.88 -4.78 -15.08
CA THR A 55 -6.18 -4.27 -16.26
C THR A 55 -6.04 -2.75 -16.25
N ASN A 56 -7.08 -2.00 -15.86
CA ASN A 56 -7.00 -0.54 -15.91
C ASN A 56 -6.15 0.06 -14.78
N ILE A 57 -6.11 -0.54 -13.59
CA ILE A 57 -5.34 -0.01 -12.46
C ILE A 57 -3.83 -0.12 -12.68
N LEU A 58 -3.35 -1.00 -13.57
CA LEU A 58 -1.93 -1.22 -13.79
C LEU A 58 -1.23 0.02 -14.37
N ASP A 59 -1.97 0.91 -15.02
CA ASP A 59 -1.42 2.14 -15.59
C ASP A 59 -1.35 3.30 -14.58
N TYR A 60 -1.92 3.12 -13.39
CA TYR A 60 -1.93 4.09 -12.30
C TYR A 60 -0.69 3.96 -11.40
N GLU A 61 -0.58 4.90 -10.47
CA GLU A 61 0.53 5.01 -9.53
C GLU A 61 0.10 4.68 -8.11
N PHE A 62 1.06 4.28 -7.29
CA PHE A 62 0.95 4.31 -5.84
C PHE A 62 1.82 5.45 -5.28
N LEU A 63 1.45 5.99 -4.12
CA LEU A 63 2.28 7.00 -3.47
C LEU A 63 3.32 6.37 -2.54
N GLY A 64 4.56 6.80 -2.69
CA GLY A 64 5.71 6.21 -2.01
C GLY A 64 6.97 7.04 -2.09
N ILE A 65 8.13 6.43 -1.85
CA ILE A 65 9.44 7.06 -1.98
C ILE A 65 10.41 6.14 -2.72
N GLY A 66 11.35 6.72 -3.44
CA GLY A 66 12.50 6.00 -3.98
C GLY A 66 13.66 6.03 -2.99
N ASN A 67 14.25 4.87 -2.71
CA ASN A 67 15.46 4.73 -1.94
C ASN A 67 16.66 4.66 -2.89
N THR A 68 17.28 5.80 -3.15
CA THR A 68 18.60 5.89 -3.79
C THR A 68 19.66 5.45 -2.78
N LYS A 69 20.54 4.54 -3.20
CA LYS A 69 21.57 3.91 -2.35
C LYS A 69 22.40 4.91 -1.55
N ASN A 70 22.73 6.05 -2.18
CA ASN A 70 23.59 7.09 -1.60
C ASN A 70 22.92 7.89 -0.48
N ASP A 71 21.58 7.91 -0.40
CA ASP A 71 20.86 8.75 0.57
C ASP A 71 20.51 7.99 1.86
N TYR A 72 20.42 6.66 1.82
CA TYR A 72 19.90 5.86 2.94
C TYR A 72 20.86 4.79 3.50
N PHE A 73 21.75 4.22 2.69
CA PHE A 73 22.64 3.14 3.17
C PHE A 73 24.04 3.67 3.42
N LYS A 74 24.37 3.86 4.70
CA LYS A 74 25.69 4.32 5.16
C LYS A 74 26.78 3.24 5.13
N TYR A 75 26.40 1.99 4.84
CA TYR A 75 27.28 0.82 4.85
C TYR A 75 27.66 0.42 3.42
N SER A 76 28.82 -0.21 3.27
CA SER A 76 29.25 -0.79 2.00
C SER A 76 28.34 -1.95 1.57
N ASP A 77 28.35 -2.30 0.28
CA ASP A 77 27.59 -3.45 -0.23
C ASP A 77 27.95 -4.75 0.48
N ILE A 78 29.21 -4.91 0.87
CA ILE A 78 29.70 -6.11 1.57
C ILE A 78 29.06 -6.21 2.95
N GLU A 79 28.99 -5.10 3.70
CA GLU A 79 28.37 -5.06 5.02
C GLU A 79 26.85 -5.26 4.95
N LEU A 80 26.19 -4.62 3.98
CA LEU A 80 24.74 -4.81 3.74
C LEU A 80 24.43 -6.26 3.37
N ASN A 81 25.20 -6.88 2.47
CA ASN A 81 25.00 -8.28 2.08
C ASN A 81 25.25 -9.25 3.23
N LYS A 82 26.22 -8.97 4.11
CA LYS A 82 26.42 -9.76 5.35
C LYS A 82 25.20 -9.64 6.27
N MET A 83 24.71 -8.43 6.50
CA MET A 83 23.53 -8.19 7.32
C MET A 83 22.30 -8.92 6.76
N TRP A 84 22.04 -8.82 5.45
CA TRP A 84 20.90 -9.47 4.82
C TRP A 84 21.03 -10.99 4.68
N THR A 85 22.24 -11.56 4.78
CA THR A 85 22.41 -13.01 4.93
C THR A 85 21.85 -13.49 6.28
N ILE A 86 21.98 -12.68 7.34
CA ILE A 86 21.49 -13.00 8.68
C ILE A 86 20.01 -12.63 8.83
N HIS A 87 19.63 -11.46 8.30
CA HIS A 87 18.30 -10.87 8.39
C HIS A 87 17.72 -10.55 7.00
N PRO A 88 17.44 -11.57 6.15
CA PRO A 88 16.93 -11.36 4.79
C PRO A 88 15.59 -10.61 4.77
N GLU A 89 14.79 -10.71 5.83
CA GLU A 89 13.53 -10.00 6.03
C GLU A 89 13.68 -8.48 6.12
N THR A 90 14.91 -7.99 6.33
CA THR A 90 15.23 -6.56 6.37
C THR A 90 15.76 -6.04 5.04
N LYS A 91 15.92 -6.91 4.03
CA LYS A 91 16.37 -6.51 2.69
C LYS A 91 15.32 -5.61 2.03
N PRO A 92 15.64 -4.34 1.78
CA PRO A 92 14.71 -3.39 1.23
C PRO A 92 14.59 -3.50 -0.30
N TYR A 93 13.43 -3.12 -0.82
CA TYR A 93 13.26 -2.79 -2.23
C TYR A 93 13.69 -1.34 -2.49
N TYR A 94 14.04 -1.01 -3.74
CA TYR A 94 14.44 0.35 -4.11
C TYR A 94 13.29 1.36 -4.09
N LEU A 95 12.05 0.88 -4.01
CA LEU A 95 10.86 1.69 -3.78
C LEU A 95 10.24 1.32 -2.45
N GLY A 96 9.54 2.28 -1.87
CA GLY A 96 8.78 2.11 -0.64
C GLY A 96 7.40 2.73 -0.75
N SER A 97 6.36 2.06 -0.25
CA SER A 97 4.99 2.59 -0.26
C SER A 97 4.68 3.37 1.00
N TYR A 98 3.93 4.47 0.89
CA TYR A 98 3.39 5.14 2.06
C TYR A 98 2.26 4.30 2.68
N GLY A 99 2.39 3.96 3.96
CA GLY A 99 1.48 3.03 4.62
C GLY A 99 0.21 3.69 5.17
N LEU A 100 -0.96 3.20 4.75
CA LEU A 100 -2.23 3.36 5.45
C LEU A 100 -2.45 2.11 6.31
N THR A 101 -2.12 2.21 7.60
CA THR A 101 -2.18 1.08 8.53
C THR A 101 -3.58 0.98 9.13
N ILE A 102 -4.24 -0.15 8.89
CA ILE A 102 -5.59 -0.43 9.35
C ILE A 102 -5.55 -1.64 10.28
N TRP A 103 -5.96 -1.48 11.52
CA TRP A 103 -6.09 -2.60 12.45
C TRP A 103 -7.20 -3.54 12.00
N ARG A 104 -6.95 -4.86 12.06
CA ARG A 104 -7.92 -5.86 11.60
C ARG A 104 -9.27 -5.71 12.30
N LYS A 105 -9.28 -5.51 13.62
CA LYS A 105 -10.52 -5.34 14.39
C LYS A 105 -11.39 -4.18 13.88
N ASP A 106 -10.76 -3.14 13.35
CA ASP A 106 -11.45 -1.94 12.87
C ASP A 106 -11.84 -2.10 11.40
N PHE A 107 -10.96 -2.66 10.57
CA PHE A 107 -11.30 -3.07 9.20
C PHE A 107 -12.57 -3.92 9.16
N MET A 108 -12.68 -4.90 10.05
CA MET A 108 -13.85 -5.80 10.11
C MET A 108 -15.18 -5.08 10.40
N LYS A 109 -15.16 -3.85 10.93
CA LYS A 109 -16.36 -3.04 11.17
C LYS A 109 -16.89 -2.37 9.90
N PHE A 110 -16.03 -2.12 8.92
CA PHE A 110 -16.37 -1.35 7.71
C PHE A 110 -16.02 -2.07 6.41
N ARG A 111 -15.57 -3.33 6.47
CA ARG A 111 -15.22 -4.16 5.30
C ARG A 111 -16.31 -4.27 4.23
N GLU A 112 -17.58 -4.12 4.61
CA GLU A 112 -18.70 -4.22 3.67
C GLU A 112 -18.74 -3.03 2.70
N ASN A 113 -17.99 -1.96 2.98
CA ASN A 113 -17.83 -0.81 2.08
C ASN A 113 -16.79 -1.07 0.98
N PHE A 114 -16.07 -2.19 1.05
CA PHE A 114 -15.00 -2.55 0.14
C PHE A 114 -15.40 -3.75 -0.72
N GLU A 115 -14.83 -3.78 -1.92
CA GLU A 115 -14.87 -4.91 -2.82
C GLU A 115 -13.44 -5.30 -3.20
N VAL A 116 -13.13 -6.60 -3.16
CA VAL A 116 -11.87 -7.12 -3.70
C VAL A 116 -12.02 -7.19 -5.22
N ILE A 117 -11.14 -6.49 -5.95
CA ILE A 117 -11.14 -6.49 -7.42
C ILE A 117 -10.06 -7.39 -8.02
N GLY A 118 -9.13 -7.89 -7.20
CA GLY A 118 -8.05 -8.76 -7.64
C GLY A 118 -6.95 -8.89 -6.60
N ASN A 119 -5.93 -9.68 -6.95
CA ASN A 119 -4.69 -9.81 -6.21
C ASN A 119 -3.52 -9.69 -7.20
N LEU A 120 -2.52 -8.89 -6.86
CA LEU A 120 -1.28 -8.73 -7.63
C LEU A 120 -0.11 -9.33 -6.88
N LYS A 121 0.73 -10.09 -7.57
CA LYS A 121 2.00 -10.53 -7.01
C LYS A 121 3.00 -9.38 -7.03
N ILE A 122 3.19 -8.75 -5.88
CA ILE A 122 4.08 -7.61 -5.69
C ILE A 122 5.36 -8.01 -4.97
N VAL A 123 6.38 -7.15 -5.06
CA VAL A 123 7.63 -7.32 -4.33
C VAL A 123 7.40 -7.29 -2.82
N ASP A 124 8.17 -8.10 -2.11
CA ASP A 124 8.14 -8.13 -0.65
C ASP A 124 8.74 -6.87 -0.03
N ASN A 125 8.35 -6.59 1.23
CA ASN A 125 8.93 -5.54 2.06
C ASN A 125 8.81 -4.11 1.46
N LEU A 126 7.82 -3.88 0.58
CA LEU A 126 7.54 -2.55 0.03
C LEU A 126 7.17 -1.53 1.12
N ASP A 127 6.51 -1.98 2.19
CA ASP A 127 6.14 -1.18 3.36
C ASP A 127 7.31 -0.88 4.32
N LYS A 128 8.42 -1.64 4.21
CA LYS A 128 9.62 -1.43 5.02
C LYS A 128 10.54 -0.35 4.46
N ASN A 129 10.17 0.26 3.34
CA ASN A 129 10.93 1.28 2.64
C ASN A 129 10.18 2.61 2.67
N GLY A 130 10.86 3.69 3.07
CA GLY A 130 10.24 5.02 3.13
C GLY A 130 9.46 5.36 4.39
N ASN A 131 9.58 4.50 5.41
CA ASN A 131 9.45 4.69 6.87
C ASN A 131 8.37 5.67 7.40
N SER A 132 7.28 5.86 6.69
CA SER A 132 6.14 6.56 7.24
C SER A 132 4.85 5.85 6.88
N SER A 133 4.00 5.80 7.88
CA SER A 133 2.64 5.34 7.76
C SER A 133 1.75 6.27 8.58
N MET A 134 0.46 6.16 8.37
CA MET A 134 -0.54 6.74 9.25
C MET A 134 -1.57 5.70 9.61
N ASN A 135 -2.15 5.85 10.80
CA ASN A 135 -3.29 5.05 11.19
C ASN A 135 -4.50 5.47 10.34
N ALA A 136 -5.09 4.51 9.64
CA ALA A 136 -6.27 4.68 8.81
C ALA A 136 -7.43 3.77 9.28
N SER A 137 -7.47 3.41 10.56
CA SER A 137 -8.43 2.47 11.15
C SER A 137 -9.87 3.00 11.28
N GLY A 138 -10.22 4.09 10.58
CA GLY A 138 -11.54 4.70 10.61
C GLY A 138 -12.12 4.86 9.21
N TRP A 139 -13.35 4.40 9.01
CA TRP A 139 -14.07 4.58 7.75
C TRP A 139 -14.24 6.06 7.38
N THR A 140 -14.66 6.89 8.34
CA THR A 140 -14.79 8.34 8.15
C THR A 140 -13.47 8.97 7.73
N PHE A 141 -12.36 8.54 8.34
CA PHE A 141 -11.02 9.01 7.98
C PHE A 141 -10.67 8.64 6.53
N LEU A 142 -10.84 7.37 6.14
CA LEU A 142 -10.55 6.93 4.76
C LEU A 142 -11.37 7.71 3.73
N ASN A 143 -12.68 7.87 3.97
CA ASN A 143 -13.52 8.65 3.08
C ASN A 143 -13.05 10.09 2.92
N GLN A 144 -12.80 10.79 4.04
CA GLN A 144 -12.34 12.17 4.03
C GLN A 144 -10.95 12.33 3.42
N PHE A 145 -10.05 11.37 3.68
CA PHE A 145 -8.72 11.35 3.11
C PHE A 145 -8.80 11.29 1.58
N PHE A 146 -9.53 10.32 1.02
CA PHE A 146 -9.62 10.13 -0.42
C PHE A 146 -10.54 11.11 -1.17
N SER A 147 -11.48 11.76 -0.49
CA SER A 147 -12.26 12.87 -1.05
C SER A 147 -11.56 14.23 -0.94
N GLY A 148 -10.58 14.32 -0.04
CA GLY A 148 -9.73 15.50 0.12
C GLY A 148 -8.53 15.46 -0.81
N ASN A 149 -7.65 16.45 -0.68
CA ASN A 149 -6.38 16.48 -1.42
C ASN A 149 -5.31 15.62 -0.71
N TYR A 150 -5.54 14.31 -0.59
CA TYR A 150 -4.56 13.41 0.02
C TYR A 150 -3.21 13.46 -0.69
N ASN A 151 -3.21 13.69 -2.01
CA ASN A 151 -1.99 13.89 -2.80
C ASN A 151 -1.15 15.04 -2.23
N LEU A 152 -1.76 16.15 -1.83
CA LEU A 152 -1.05 17.26 -1.16
C LEU A 152 -0.52 16.84 0.22
N VAL A 153 -1.32 16.14 1.02
CA VAL A 153 -0.89 15.66 2.34
C VAL A 153 0.33 14.73 2.22
N LEU A 154 0.31 13.80 1.27
CA LEU A 154 1.38 12.84 1.05
C LEU A 154 2.58 13.50 0.36
N SER A 155 2.38 14.42 -0.58
CA SER A 155 3.47 15.20 -1.20
C SER A 155 4.23 16.04 -0.17
N ASN A 156 3.52 16.66 0.78
CA ASN A 156 4.13 17.40 1.89
C ASN A 156 4.92 16.47 2.84
N ARG A 157 4.68 15.16 2.80
CA ARG A 157 5.45 14.12 3.49
C ARG A 157 6.55 13.51 2.60
N GLY A 158 6.88 14.16 1.49
CA GLY A 158 7.91 13.73 0.54
C GLY A 158 7.53 12.54 -0.34
N GLN A 159 6.26 12.13 -0.34
CA GLN A 159 5.80 11.01 -1.15
C GLN A 159 5.59 11.44 -2.60
N LYS A 160 5.95 10.56 -3.53
CA LYS A 160 5.87 10.75 -4.98
C LYS A 160 5.09 9.60 -5.61
N PRO A 161 4.44 9.83 -6.75
CA PRO A 161 3.77 8.76 -7.49
C PRO A 161 4.80 7.86 -8.18
N PHE A 162 4.63 6.55 -8.05
CA PHE A 162 5.40 5.51 -8.76
C PHE A 162 4.45 4.56 -9.47
N LYS A 163 4.77 4.17 -10.70
CA LYS A 163 3.93 3.27 -11.51
C LYS A 163 3.72 1.95 -10.80
N LEU A 164 2.47 1.46 -10.73
CA LEU A 164 2.16 0.19 -10.11
C LEU A 164 2.96 -0.98 -10.73
N LYS A 165 3.19 -0.94 -12.04
CA LYS A 165 4.01 -1.93 -12.76
C LYS A 165 5.45 -2.06 -12.23
N SER A 166 6.01 -1.05 -11.55
CA SER A 166 7.40 -1.09 -11.05
C SER A 166 7.59 -1.95 -9.80
N ILE A 167 6.51 -2.49 -9.23
CA ILE A 167 6.53 -3.33 -8.03
C ILE A 167 5.96 -4.73 -8.26
N LEU A 168 5.64 -5.10 -9.50
CA LEU A 168 5.15 -6.43 -9.84
C LEU A 168 6.31 -7.42 -9.98
N VAL A 169 6.10 -8.66 -9.55
CA VAL A 169 7.12 -9.74 -9.62
C VAL A 169 6.97 -10.59 -10.88
N ASP A 170 5.75 -10.72 -11.39
CA ASP A 170 5.46 -11.44 -12.63
C ASP A 170 4.92 -10.44 -13.66
N GLU A 171 5.22 -10.65 -14.95
CA GLU A 171 4.58 -9.90 -16.03
C GLU A 171 3.08 -10.24 -16.07
N VAL A 172 2.22 -9.21 -16.03
CA VAL A 172 0.75 -9.34 -16.15
C VAL A 172 0.34 -9.14 -17.60
#